data_AF-A0A838SLX7-F1
#
_entry.id   AF-A0A838SLX7-F1
#
_cell.length_a   1.000
_cell.length_b   1.000
_cell.length_c   1.000
_cell.angle_alpha   90.00
_cell.angle_beta   90.00
_cell.angle_gamma   90.00
#
_symmetry.space_group_name_H-M   'P 1'
#
loop_
_entity.id
_entity.type
_entity.pdbx_description
1 polymer ?
#
loop_
_entity_poly.entity_id
_entity_poly.type
_entity_poly.pdbx_seq_one_letter_code
_entity_poly.pdbx_strand_id
1 'polypeptide(L)'
;MTPGRLYAATLGDTVVLRIKRGRPGRTTEDVTDSGPFLRPYGPMPKPGSCRLRHGDRVVLASDGLVDFLGKDWRQRCALTANSADPAAAARTLTEQACAGGAGDNVTVVVFGPA
;
A
#
# COMPACT_ATOMS: atom_id res chain seq x y z
N MET A 1 -24.32 -5.48 5.01
CA MET A 1 -23.37 -4.38 5.21
C MET A 1 -23.11 -3.71 3.86
N THR A 2 -23.31 -2.39 3.78
CA THR A 2 -23.02 -1.63 2.56
C THR A 2 -21.50 -1.62 2.33
N PRO A 3 -21.00 -1.90 1.11
CA PRO A 3 -19.57 -1.83 0.83
C PRO A 3 -19.03 -0.43 1.15
N GLY A 4 -17.93 -0.36 1.92
CA GLY A 4 -17.23 0.89 2.16
C GLY A 4 -16.62 1.43 0.87
N ARG A 5 -16.35 2.72 0.81
CA ARG A 5 -15.60 3.34 -0.30
C ARG A 5 -14.37 4.03 0.27
N LEU A 6 -13.23 3.75 -0.34
CA LEU A 6 -11.98 4.45 -0.05
C LEU A 6 -11.80 5.56 -1.07
N TYR A 7 -11.50 6.74 -0.58
CA TYR A 7 -11.01 7.87 -1.36
C TYR A 7 -9.58 8.16 -0.90
N ALA A 8 -8.68 8.36 -1.85
CA ALA A 8 -7.29 8.68 -1.59
C ALA A 8 -6.84 9.80 -2.53
N ALA A 9 -5.87 10.57 -2.10
CA ALA A 9 -5.18 11.52 -2.95
C ALA A 9 -3.69 11.47 -2.62
N THR A 10 -2.84 11.31 -3.64
CA THR A 10 -1.38 11.20 -3.49
C THR A 10 -0.70 12.36 -4.19
N LEU A 11 0.40 12.82 -3.60
CA LEU A 11 1.35 13.74 -4.23
C LEU A 11 2.75 13.17 -3.99
N GLY A 12 3.50 12.91 -5.05
CA GLY A 12 4.74 12.14 -5.01
C GLY A 12 4.52 10.63 -5.21
N ASP A 13 5.44 9.84 -4.68
CA ASP A 13 5.61 8.39 -4.89
C ASP A 13 5.12 7.53 -3.73
N THR A 14 4.47 8.12 -2.73
CA THR A 14 3.69 7.37 -1.74
C THR A 14 2.62 6.54 -2.44
N VAL A 15 2.53 5.26 -2.09
CA VAL A 15 1.62 4.30 -2.70
C VAL A 15 0.41 4.03 -1.82
N VAL A 16 -0.76 3.88 -2.45
CA VAL A 16 -2.00 3.41 -1.80
C VAL A 16 -2.51 2.19 -2.56
N LEU A 17 -2.32 1.02 -1.96
CA LEU A 17 -2.76 -0.26 -2.52
C LEU A 17 -4.01 -0.76 -1.84
N ARG A 18 -4.99 -1.18 -2.63
CA ARG A 18 -6.00 -2.13 -2.19
C ARG A 18 -5.50 -3.54 -2.42
N ILE A 19 -5.55 -4.35 -1.36
CA ILE A 19 -5.31 -5.78 -1.38
C ILE A 19 -6.67 -6.49 -1.27
N LYS A 20 -7.07 -7.18 -2.34
CA LYS A 20 -8.27 -8.00 -2.41
C LYS A 20 -8.06 -9.30 -1.63
N ARG A 21 -9.08 -9.70 -0.87
CA ARG A 21 -9.10 -11.01 -0.19
C ARG A 21 -9.03 -12.15 -1.23
N GLY A 22 -8.03 -13.03 -1.15
CA GLY A 22 -7.93 -14.19 -2.06
C GLY A 22 -6.51 -14.76 -2.27
N ARG A 23 -6.38 -15.70 -3.21
CA ARG A 23 -5.10 -16.37 -3.55
C ARG A 23 -4.15 -15.46 -4.35
N PRO A 24 -2.82 -15.61 -4.21
CA PRO A 24 -1.81 -14.73 -4.82
C PRO A 24 -1.90 -14.70 -6.36
N GLY A 25 -1.76 -13.51 -6.97
CA GLY A 25 -1.55 -13.38 -8.44
C GLY A 25 -2.25 -12.20 -9.11
N ARG A 26 -3.39 -11.72 -8.57
CA ARG A 26 -4.13 -10.52 -9.05
C ARG A 26 -4.85 -9.78 -7.92
N THR A 27 -4.22 -9.76 -6.75
CA THR A 27 -4.85 -9.28 -5.51
C THR A 27 -4.60 -7.80 -5.24
N THR A 28 -3.67 -7.14 -5.93
CA THR A 28 -3.35 -5.72 -5.68
C THR A 28 -3.95 -4.80 -6.74
N GLU A 29 -4.45 -3.64 -6.31
CA GLU A 29 -4.98 -2.57 -7.16
C GLU A 29 -4.51 -1.23 -6.60
N ASP A 30 -3.92 -0.36 -7.43
CA ASP A 30 -3.59 1.01 -7.03
C ASP A 30 -4.89 1.80 -6.85
N VAL A 31 -5.05 2.47 -5.71
CA VAL A 31 -6.24 3.28 -5.42
C VAL A 31 -6.13 4.64 -6.12
N THR A 32 -4.91 5.13 -6.30
CA THR A 32 -4.55 6.33 -7.04
C THR A 32 -3.16 6.15 -7.65
N ASP A 33 -2.86 6.90 -8.70
CA ASP A 33 -1.54 6.89 -9.33
C ASP A 33 -0.48 7.52 -8.41
N SER A 34 0.54 6.75 -8.07
CA SER A 34 1.80 7.29 -7.54
C SER A 34 2.60 7.93 -8.69
N GLY A 35 3.09 9.16 -8.50
CA GLY A 35 3.96 9.86 -9.45
C GLY A 35 5.41 9.88 -8.97
N PRO A 36 6.37 10.34 -9.78
CA PRO A 36 7.74 10.56 -9.30
C PRO A 36 7.77 11.62 -8.18
N PHE A 37 8.72 11.48 -7.23
CA PHE A 37 9.00 12.49 -6.20
C PHE A 37 9.12 13.90 -6.82
N LEU A 38 8.15 14.78 -6.50
CA LEU A 38 8.15 16.24 -6.73
C LEU A 38 8.78 16.74 -8.05
N ARG A 39 8.54 16.07 -9.18
CA ARG A 39 8.85 16.60 -10.54
C ARG A 39 7.78 17.63 -10.97
N PRO A 40 7.99 18.49 -12.00
CA PRO A 40 7.39 19.83 -12.12
C PRO A 40 5.90 19.85 -12.51
N TYR A 41 5.18 18.75 -12.31
CA TYR A 41 3.74 18.75 -12.33
C TYR A 41 3.28 19.43 -11.05
N GLY A 42 2.55 20.54 -11.20
CA GLY A 42 2.15 21.42 -10.12
C GLY A 42 1.47 20.71 -8.93
N PRO A 43 1.22 21.46 -7.83
CA PRO A 43 1.02 20.94 -6.48
C PRO A 43 -0.25 20.13 -6.24
N MET A 44 -0.97 19.72 -7.29
CA MET A 44 -2.26 19.06 -7.16
C MET A 44 -2.12 17.58 -6.87
N PRO A 45 -2.65 17.09 -5.74
CA PRO A 45 -2.77 15.67 -5.48
C PRO A 45 -3.56 14.98 -6.58
N LYS A 46 -3.22 13.73 -6.89
CA LYS A 46 -3.98 12.86 -7.79
C LYS A 46 -5.05 12.14 -6.98
N PRO A 47 -6.34 12.49 -7.11
CA PRO A 47 -7.39 11.78 -6.42
C PRO A 47 -7.69 10.44 -7.11
N GLY A 48 -8.06 9.45 -6.30
CA GLY A 48 -8.53 8.16 -6.76
C GLY A 48 -9.51 7.56 -5.75
N SER A 49 -10.25 6.53 -6.19
CA SER A 49 -11.18 5.86 -5.29
C SER A 49 -11.43 4.42 -5.71
N CYS A 50 -11.76 3.58 -4.73
CA CYS A 50 -12.13 2.20 -4.96
C CYS A 50 -13.23 1.76 -3.99
N ARG A 51 -13.98 0.70 -4.33
CA ARG A 51 -14.91 0.06 -3.39
C ARG A 51 -14.13 -0.91 -2.51
N LEU A 52 -14.30 -0.82 -1.20
CA LEU A 52 -13.78 -1.79 -0.24
C LEU A 52 -14.84 -2.85 0.08
N ARG A 53 -14.47 -4.12 -0.07
CA ARG A 53 -15.27 -5.26 0.33
C ARG A 53 -14.78 -5.79 1.68
N HIS A 54 -15.65 -6.50 2.39
CA HIS A 54 -15.27 -7.15 3.63
C HIS A 54 -14.09 -8.11 3.40
N GLY A 55 -13.08 -8.00 4.26
CA GLY A 55 -11.82 -8.74 4.16
C GLY A 55 -10.80 -8.17 3.18
N ASP A 56 -11.11 -7.11 2.42
CA ASP A 56 -10.07 -6.35 1.73
C ASP A 56 -9.16 -5.67 2.77
N ARG A 57 -7.93 -5.40 2.36
CA ARG A 57 -6.97 -4.59 3.10
C ARG A 57 -6.50 -3.43 2.24
N VAL A 58 -6.01 -2.40 2.89
CA VAL A 58 -5.38 -1.25 2.27
C VAL A 58 -3.98 -1.14 2.86
N VAL A 59 -2.99 -0.94 2.00
CA VAL A 59 -1.61 -0.64 2.38
C VAL A 59 -1.31 0.77 1.88
N LEU A 60 -1.04 1.69 2.81
CA LEU A 60 -0.45 3.00 2.53
C LEU A 60 1.02 2.92 2.92
N ALA A 61 1.92 3.28 2.01
CA ALA A 61 3.35 3.18 2.28
C ALA A 61 4.18 4.26 1.59
N SER A 62 5.26 4.69 2.25
CA SER A 62 6.30 5.50 1.63
C SER A 62 7.09 4.71 0.58
N ASP A 63 7.81 5.44 -0.26
CA ASP A 63 8.84 4.95 -1.19
C ASP A 63 9.89 4.07 -0.49
N GLY A 64 10.30 4.43 0.74
CA GLY A 64 11.17 3.59 1.57
C GLY A 64 10.67 2.15 1.80
N LEU A 65 9.37 1.86 1.67
CA LEU A 65 8.91 0.47 1.62
C LEU A 65 9.14 -0.16 0.24
N VAL A 66 8.72 0.53 -0.81
CA VAL A 66 8.66 0.01 -2.18
C VAL A 66 10.06 -0.27 -2.72
N ASP A 67 10.99 0.65 -2.47
CA ASP A 67 12.37 0.55 -2.96
C ASP A 67 13.13 -0.59 -2.29
N PHE A 68 12.88 -0.84 -1.00
CA PHE A 68 13.62 -1.83 -0.21
C PHE A 68 12.93 -3.21 -0.12
N LEU A 69 11.67 -3.34 -0.53
CA LEU A 69 11.05 -4.66 -0.75
C LEU A 69 11.42 -5.27 -2.12
N GLY A 70 11.97 -4.47 -3.03
CA GLY A 70 12.44 -4.89 -4.36
C GLY A 70 11.31 -5.20 -5.34
N LYS A 71 11.67 -5.81 -6.48
CA LYS A 71 10.76 -6.03 -7.64
C LYS A 71 9.44 -6.73 -7.31
N ASP A 72 9.41 -7.56 -6.26
CA ASP A 72 8.25 -8.35 -5.85
C ASP A 72 7.43 -7.69 -4.73
N TRP A 73 7.65 -6.39 -4.46
CA TRP A 73 7.05 -5.67 -3.35
C TRP A 73 5.52 -5.80 -3.29
N ARG A 74 4.82 -5.74 -4.44
CA ARG A 74 3.36 -5.89 -4.50
C ARG A 74 2.90 -7.25 -3.97
N GLN A 75 3.62 -8.31 -4.35
CA GLN A 75 3.32 -9.66 -3.89
C GLN A 75 3.59 -9.81 -2.39
N ARG A 76 4.69 -9.24 -1.89
CA ARG A 76 5.02 -9.24 -0.45
C ARG A 76 3.99 -8.49 0.38
N CYS A 77 3.55 -7.31 -0.08
CA CYS A 77 2.43 -6.57 0.51
C CYS A 77 1.16 -7.41 0.55
N ALA A 78 0.80 -8.05 -0.57
CA ALA A 78 -0.41 -8.86 -0.64
C ALA A 78 -0.39 -10.08 0.27
N LEU A 79 0.74 -10.79 0.36
CA LEU A 79 0.88 -11.95 1.23
C LEU A 79 0.79 -11.53 2.70
N THR A 80 1.60 -10.54 3.10
CA THR A 80 1.71 -10.10 4.49
C THR A 80 0.41 -9.47 5.00
N ALA A 81 -0.24 -8.63 4.20
CA ALA A 81 -1.51 -8.00 4.58
C ALA A 81 -2.67 -8.99 4.72
N ASN A 82 -2.63 -10.12 3.98
CA ASN A 82 -3.67 -11.15 4.07
C ASN A 82 -3.40 -12.20 5.17
N SER A 83 -2.17 -12.32 5.68
CA SER A 83 -1.78 -13.38 6.62
C SER A 83 -1.79 -12.99 8.09
N ALA A 84 -1.93 -11.70 8.40
CA ALA A 84 -1.84 -11.19 9.77
C ALA A 84 -2.92 -10.13 10.06
N ASP A 85 -3.08 -9.78 11.33
CA ASP A 85 -3.83 -8.58 11.70
C ASP A 85 -3.12 -7.32 11.16
N PRO A 86 -3.83 -6.19 11.02
CA PRO A 86 -3.27 -5.01 10.38
C PRO A 86 -2.00 -4.46 11.04
N ALA A 87 -1.91 -4.48 12.37
CA ALA A 87 -0.75 -3.95 13.09
C ALA A 87 0.47 -4.86 12.89
N ALA A 88 0.28 -6.18 13.00
CA ALA A 88 1.34 -7.14 12.73
C ALA A 88 1.80 -7.12 11.26
N ALA A 89 0.88 -6.93 10.31
CA ALA A 89 1.20 -6.79 8.90
C ALA A 89 2.06 -5.55 8.61
N ALA A 90 1.67 -4.38 9.16
CA ALA A 90 2.44 -3.15 9.01
C ALA A 90 3.86 -3.28 9.58
N ARG A 91 3.98 -3.89 10.76
CA ARG A 91 5.27 -4.18 11.39
C ARG A 91 6.13 -5.10 10.53
N THR A 92 5.57 -6.22 10.07
CA THR A 92 6.29 -7.20 9.25
C THR A 92 6.78 -6.58 7.94
N LEU A 93 5.97 -5.75 7.28
CA LEU A 93 6.37 -5.05 6.05
C LEU A 93 7.51 -4.06 6.30
N THR A 94 7.45 -3.34 7.40
CA THR A 94 8.52 -2.42 7.82
C THR A 94 9.82 -3.17 8.08
N GLU A 95 9.77 -4.26 8.84
CA GLU A 95 10.92 -5.11 9.14
C GLU A 95 11.52 -5.74 7.86
N GLN A 96 10.68 -6.15 6.90
CA GLN A 96 11.13 -6.66 5.61
C GLN A 96 11.86 -5.61 4.77
N ALA A 97 11.41 -4.36 4.75
CA ALA A 97 12.12 -3.27 4.07
C ALA A 97 13.43 -2.90 4.80
N CYS A 98 13.42 -2.87 6.14
CA CYS A 98 14.66 -2.67 6.90
C CYS A 98 15.69 -3.77 6.61
N ALA A 99 15.27 -5.04 6.57
CA ALA A 99 16.13 -6.15 6.18
C ALA A 99 16.61 -6.09 4.72
N GLY A 100 15.90 -5.35 3.86
CA GLY A 100 16.25 -5.09 2.48
C GLY A 100 17.36 -4.05 2.28
N GLY A 101 17.84 -3.39 3.34
CA GLY A 101 18.97 -2.45 3.29
C GLY A 101 18.78 -1.14 4.04
N ALA A 102 17.56 -0.86 4.53
CA ALA A 102 17.22 0.27 5.42
C ALA A 102 17.82 1.63 5.02
N GLY A 103 17.91 1.92 3.71
CA GLY A 103 18.57 3.13 3.21
C GLY A 103 17.67 4.38 3.23
N ASP A 104 16.46 4.30 3.79
CA ASP A 104 15.49 5.39 3.86
C ASP A 104 14.53 5.22 5.04
N ASN A 105 13.74 6.25 5.35
CA ASN A 105 12.64 6.18 6.30
C ASN A 105 11.48 5.35 5.74
N VAL A 106 11.05 4.37 6.53
CA VAL A 106 9.96 3.45 6.15
C VAL A 106 8.73 3.77 7.00
N THR A 107 7.62 4.10 6.33
CA THR A 107 6.30 4.23 6.98
C THR A 107 5.29 3.33 6.27
N VAL A 108 4.57 2.52 7.05
CA VAL A 108 3.53 1.62 6.56
C VAL A 108 2.28 1.70 7.44
N VAL A 109 1.12 1.85 6.81
CA VAL A 109 -0.19 1.71 7.47
C VAL A 109 -0.98 0.62 6.76
N VAL A 110 -1.52 -0.32 7.53
CA VAL A 110 -2.44 -1.35 7.04
C VAL A 110 -3.78 -1.18 7.73
N PHE A 111 -4.86 -1.16 6.96
CA PHE A 111 -6.23 -1.09 7.48
C PHE A 111 -7.22 -1.78 6.55
N GLY A 112 -8.50 -1.83 6.92
CA GLY A 112 -9.55 -2.36 6.07
C GLY A 112 -10.92 -2.21 6.73
N PRO A 113 -12.00 -2.49 6.01
CA PRO A 113 -13.33 -2.57 6.61
C PRO A 113 -13.34 -3.67 7.68
N ALA A 114 -14.04 -3.42 8.78
CA ALA A 114 -14.39 -4.45 9.75
C ALA A 114 -15.14 -5.62 9.10
#